data_AF-A0A8X6GY72-F1
#
_entry.id   AF-A0A8X6GY72-F1
#
_cell.length_a   1.000
_cell.length_b   1.000
_cell.length_c   1.000
_cell.angle_alpha   90.00
_cell.angle_beta   90.00
_cell.angle_gamma   90.00
#
_symmetry.space_group_name_H-M   'P 1'
#
loop_
_entity.id
_entity.type
_entity.pdbx_description
1 polymer ?
#
loop_
_entity_poly.entity_id
_entity_poly.type
_entity_poly.pdbx_seq_one_letter_code
_entity_poly.pdbx_strand_id
1 'polypeptide(L)'
;MLSVAPKYRDFLRYFSTGSKGKEIYRHYRVVFGVCSSPYLLHISLIHLLENFPAEFKEIAQKLKRSSYVDNLECGIYNTIESEHFIEQAKCIMNKGFFNLRGFESNLECKNVDKHSGDTSVLGIIWNLHNDVQKCFRDLEPLTCEVRITKTLVHDG
;
A
#
# COMPACT_ATOMS: atom_id res chain seq x y z
N MET A 1 5.62 -0.87 -13.06
CA MET A 1 5.72 -2.15 -12.31
C MET A 1 7.14 -2.72 -12.31
N LEU A 2 7.69 -3.00 -11.12
CA LEU A 2 9.10 -3.36 -10.92
C LEU A 2 9.43 -4.79 -11.38
N SER A 3 10.48 -4.95 -12.19
CA SER A 3 10.93 -6.26 -12.66
C SER A 3 11.91 -6.91 -11.69
N VAL A 4 11.86 -8.24 -11.61
CA VAL A 4 12.83 -9.05 -10.88
C VAL A 4 13.91 -9.51 -11.85
N ALA A 5 15.18 -9.29 -11.50
CA ALA A 5 16.31 -9.73 -12.30
C ALA A 5 16.26 -11.26 -12.49
N PRO A 6 16.60 -11.81 -13.68
CA PRO A 6 16.47 -13.25 -13.97
C PRO A 6 17.03 -14.17 -12.89
N LYS A 7 18.21 -13.83 -12.33
CA LYS A 7 18.87 -14.59 -11.26
C LYS A 7 18.08 -14.73 -9.95
N TYR A 8 17.09 -13.88 -9.71
CA TYR A 8 16.28 -13.91 -8.48
C TYR A 8 14.86 -14.48 -8.70
N ARG A 9 14.43 -14.71 -9.95
CA ARG A 9 13.06 -15.15 -10.25
C ARG A 9 12.74 -16.54 -9.70
N ASP A 10 13.75 -17.37 -9.53
CA ASP A 10 13.59 -18.73 -9.02
C ASP A 10 13.24 -18.78 -7.53
N PHE A 11 13.53 -17.72 -6.76
CA PHE A 11 13.07 -17.58 -5.37
C PHE A 11 11.58 -17.22 -5.27
N LEU A 12 10.95 -16.82 -6.38
CA LEU A 12 9.53 -16.42 -6.44
C LEU A 12 8.69 -17.43 -7.22
N ARG A 13 9.03 -18.73 -7.09
CA ARG A 13 8.23 -19.81 -7.67
C ARG A 13 7.02 -20.10 -6.79
N TYR A 14 5.91 -20.40 -7.43
CA TYR A 14 4.70 -20.86 -6.76
C TYR A 14 4.05 -21.98 -7.55
N PHE A 15 3.28 -22.80 -6.84
CA PHE A 15 2.50 -23.86 -7.45
C PHE A 15 1.09 -23.36 -7.74
N SER A 16 0.59 -23.70 -8.92
CA SER A 16 -0.82 -23.56 -9.26
C SER A 16 -1.38 -24.94 -9.57
N THR A 17 -2.54 -25.24 -9.04
CA THR A 17 -3.29 -26.46 -9.37
C THR A 17 -4.38 -26.08 -10.35
N GLY A 18 -4.22 -26.51 -11.60
CA GLY A 18 -5.21 -26.32 -12.66
C GLY A 18 -5.83 -27.63 -13.12
N SER A 19 -6.70 -27.56 -14.12
CA SER A 19 -7.31 -28.73 -14.76
C SER A 19 -6.31 -29.72 -15.37
N LYS A 20 -5.08 -29.27 -15.63
CA LYS A 20 -3.96 -30.08 -16.17
C LYS A 20 -3.03 -30.65 -15.10
N GLY A 21 -3.34 -30.45 -13.81
CA GLY A 21 -2.50 -30.87 -12.69
C GLY A 21 -1.68 -29.74 -12.07
N LYS A 22 -0.58 -30.11 -11.41
CA LYS A 22 0.27 -29.19 -10.64
C LYS A 22 1.34 -28.57 -11.56
N GLU A 23 1.25 -27.26 -11.75
CA GLU A 23 2.18 -26.48 -12.58
C GLU A 23 3.02 -25.54 -11.71
N ILE A 24 4.29 -25.35 -12.09
CA ILE A 24 5.20 -24.43 -11.41
C ILE A 24 5.31 -23.14 -12.22
N TYR A 25 4.95 -22.04 -11.60
CA TYR A 25 5.07 -20.70 -12.14
C TYR A 25 6.19 -19.96 -11.42
N ARG A 26 6.68 -18.88 -12.04
CA ARG A 26 7.67 -17.97 -11.43
C ARG A 26 7.25 -16.53 -11.67
N HIS A 27 7.36 -15.68 -10.64
CA HIS A 27 7.06 -14.27 -10.81
C HIS A 27 8.23 -13.53 -11.50
N TYR A 28 7.88 -12.68 -12.46
CA TYR A 28 8.83 -11.81 -13.18
C TYR A 28 8.85 -10.38 -12.61
N ARG A 29 7.97 -10.12 -11.65
CA ARG A 29 7.71 -8.83 -11.03
C ARG A 29 7.80 -8.99 -9.52
N VAL A 30 8.12 -7.90 -8.85
CA VAL A 30 8.15 -7.84 -7.38
C VAL A 30 6.74 -8.20 -6.88
N VAL A 31 6.66 -9.15 -5.95
CA VAL A 31 5.38 -9.67 -5.42
C VAL A 31 5.06 -9.05 -4.07
N PHE A 32 3.80 -9.05 -3.67
CA PHE A 32 3.44 -8.76 -2.29
C PHE A 32 3.91 -9.89 -1.34
N GLY A 33 4.19 -9.55 -0.09
CA GLY A 33 4.48 -10.54 0.96
C GLY A 33 5.94 -10.96 1.12
N VAL A 34 6.85 -10.57 0.23
CA VAL A 34 8.30 -10.74 0.49
C VAL A 34 8.87 -9.52 1.21
N CYS A 35 9.80 -9.77 2.14
CA CYS A 35 10.34 -8.74 3.05
C CYS A 35 10.98 -7.54 2.30
N SER A 36 11.55 -7.77 1.12
CA SER A 36 12.18 -6.73 0.33
C SER A 36 11.21 -5.85 -0.46
N SER A 37 9.96 -6.29 -0.68
CA SER A 37 9.03 -5.59 -1.56
C SER A 37 8.65 -4.19 -1.11
N PRO A 38 8.32 -3.94 0.18
CA PRO A 38 8.05 -2.60 0.67
C PRO A 38 9.22 -1.63 0.42
N TYR A 39 10.45 -2.09 0.67
CA TYR A 39 11.66 -1.31 0.47
C TYR A 39 11.90 -0.97 -1.02
N LEU A 40 11.78 -1.97 -1.90
CA LEU A 40 11.94 -1.77 -3.34
C LEU A 40 10.88 -0.84 -3.92
N LEU A 41 9.64 -0.95 -3.46
CA LEU A 41 8.54 -0.06 -3.82
C LEU A 41 8.85 1.37 -3.36
N HIS A 42 9.22 1.54 -2.10
CA HIS A 42 9.48 2.86 -1.51
C HIS A 42 10.63 3.60 -2.21
N ILE A 43 11.76 2.94 -2.49
CA ILE A 43 12.88 3.57 -3.21
C ILE A 43 12.48 3.95 -4.63
N SER A 44 11.74 3.07 -5.32
CA SER A 44 11.29 3.34 -6.68
C SER A 44 10.32 4.52 -6.72
N LEU A 45 9.46 4.64 -5.70
CA LEU A 45 8.56 5.77 -5.53
C LEU A 45 9.32 7.06 -5.24
N ILE A 46 10.27 7.06 -4.30
CA ILE A 46 11.12 8.23 -4.01
C ILE A 46 11.84 8.69 -5.28
N HIS A 47 12.46 7.76 -6.01
CA HIS A 47 13.17 8.08 -7.24
C HIS A 47 12.26 8.73 -8.29
N LEU A 48 11.04 8.22 -8.48
CA LEU A 48 10.04 8.84 -9.36
C LEU A 48 9.71 10.27 -8.91
N LEU A 49 9.40 10.46 -7.63
CA LEU A 49 8.93 11.74 -7.09
C LEU A 49 10.01 12.81 -7.05
N GLU A 50 11.27 12.45 -6.80
CA GLU A 50 12.40 13.38 -6.78
C GLU A 50 12.83 13.85 -8.16
N ASN A 51 12.58 13.05 -9.20
CA ASN A 51 12.92 13.36 -10.58
C ASN A 51 11.71 13.83 -11.42
N PHE A 52 10.57 14.09 -10.78
CA PHE A 52 9.38 14.59 -11.47
C PHE A 52 9.51 16.09 -11.79
N PRO A 53 8.91 16.60 -12.89
CA PRO A 53 9.00 18.02 -13.24
C PRO A 53 8.64 18.97 -12.09
N ALA A 54 9.37 20.10 -12.02
CA ALA A 54 9.30 21.04 -10.91
C ALA A 54 7.90 21.64 -10.69
N GLU A 55 7.07 21.69 -11.73
CA GLU A 55 5.67 22.16 -11.66
C GLU A 55 4.79 21.30 -10.73
N PHE A 56 5.14 20.04 -10.51
CA PHE A 56 4.42 19.12 -9.62
C PHE A 56 5.08 18.96 -8.25
N LYS A 57 6.10 19.76 -7.93
CA LYS A 57 6.95 19.55 -6.75
C LYS A 57 6.14 19.48 -5.45
N GLU A 58 5.10 20.29 -5.32
CA GLU A 58 4.23 20.28 -4.13
C GLU A 58 3.48 18.95 -3.98
N ILE A 59 2.82 18.49 -5.05
CA ILE A 59 2.10 17.22 -5.07
C ILE A 59 3.07 16.05 -4.84
N ALA A 60 4.24 16.08 -5.48
CA ALA A 60 5.26 15.05 -5.33
C ALA A 60 5.80 14.96 -3.88
N GLN A 61 6.01 16.11 -3.23
CA GLN A 61 6.40 16.16 -1.82
C GLN A 61 5.30 15.64 -0.90
N LYS A 62 4.04 15.97 -1.17
CA LYS A 62 2.90 15.47 -0.42
C LYS A 62 2.76 13.94 -0.57
N LEU A 63 2.84 13.42 -1.78
CA LEU A 63 2.86 11.97 -2.05
C LEU A 63 3.98 11.25 -1.30
N LYS A 64 5.20 11.83 -1.29
CA LYS A 64 6.34 11.26 -0.58
C LYS A 64 6.14 11.19 0.94
N ARG A 65 5.49 12.20 1.53
CA ARG A 65 5.23 12.25 2.99
C ARG A 65 4.05 11.38 3.41
N SER A 66 3.11 11.16 2.50
CA SER A 66 1.85 10.46 2.75
C SER A 66 1.86 8.99 2.38
N SER A 67 2.96 8.46 1.83
CA SER A 67 3.05 7.05 1.45
C SER A 67 3.42 6.15 2.62
N TYR A 68 2.65 5.09 2.81
CA TYR A 68 2.98 3.97 3.69
C TYR A 68 2.88 2.65 2.91
N VAL A 69 4.02 2.02 2.64
CA VAL A 69 4.13 0.79 1.83
C VAL A 69 3.40 0.95 0.49
N ASP A 70 2.18 0.41 0.36
CA ASP A 70 1.31 0.45 -0.82
C ASP A 70 0.11 1.40 -0.69
N ASN A 71 -0.08 2.01 0.49
CA ASN A 71 -1.16 2.95 0.77
C ASN A 71 -0.70 4.41 0.73
N LEU A 72 -1.62 5.32 0.40
CA LEU A 72 -1.43 6.78 0.50
C LEU A 72 -2.49 7.38 1.42
N GLU A 73 -2.02 8.11 2.43
CA GLU A 73 -2.86 8.77 3.43
C GLU A 73 -2.54 10.26 3.46
N CYS A 74 -3.49 11.08 2.97
CA CYS A 74 -3.29 12.52 2.80
C CYS A 74 -4.39 13.30 3.51
N GLY A 75 -4.01 14.24 4.37
CA GLY A 75 -4.91 15.30 4.84
C GLY A 75 -5.10 16.35 3.76
N ILE A 76 -6.36 16.72 3.47
CA ILE A 76 -6.74 17.74 2.49
C ILE A 76 -7.85 18.61 3.08
N TYR A 77 -7.81 19.92 2.84
CA TYR A 77 -8.67 20.88 3.53
C TYR A 77 -10.09 20.98 2.96
N ASN A 78 -10.26 20.77 1.65
CA ASN A 78 -11.54 20.91 0.98
C ASN A 78 -11.65 20.00 -0.26
N THR A 79 -12.86 19.91 -0.81
CA THR A 79 -13.18 19.05 -1.95
C THR A 79 -12.46 19.46 -3.23
N ILE A 80 -12.30 20.76 -3.50
CA ILE A 80 -11.62 21.27 -4.70
C ILE A 80 -10.14 20.86 -4.70
N GLU A 81 -9.46 21.05 -3.56
CA GLU A 81 -8.07 20.60 -3.39
C GLU A 81 -7.95 19.09 -3.47
N SER A 82 -8.94 18.35 -2.96
CA SER A 82 -8.96 16.88 -3.02
C SER A 82 -9.02 16.39 -4.46
N GLU A 83 -9.95 16.94 -5.25
CA GLU A 83 -10.09 16.61 -6.67
C GLU A 83 -8.82 16.92 -7.45
N HIS A 84 -8.27 18.12 -7.26
CA HIS A 84 -7.01 18.52 -7.88
C HIS A 84 -5.87 17.58 -7.48
N PHE A 85 -5.73 17.28 -6.19
CA PHE A 85 -4.68 16.39 -5.69
C PHE A 85 -4.81 14.98 -6.29
N ILE A 86 -6.01 14.41 -6.32
CA ILE A 86 -6.25 13.06 -6.87
C ILE A 86 -5.89 13.02 -8.36
N GLU A 87 -6.29 14.02 -9.15
CA GLU A 87 -5.97 14.08 -10.57
C GLU A 87 -4.46 14.19 -10.82
N GLN A 88 -3.77 15.06 -10.09
CA GLN A 88 -2.32 15.20 -10.21
C GLN A 88 -1.56 13.98 -9.70
N ALA A 89 -1.99 13.41 -8.58
CA ALA A 89 -1.41 12.19 -8.02
C ALA A 89 -1.52 11.02 -9.01
N LYS A 90 -2.69 10.82 -9.62
CA LYS A 90 -2.89 9.81 -10.68
C LYS A 90 -1.95 10.06 -11.86
N CYS A 91 -1.80 11.31 -12.29
CA CYS A 91 -0.89 11.66 -13.39
C CYS A 91 0.57 11.27 -13.07
N ILE A 92 1.09 11.71 -11.92
CA ILE A 92 2.46 11.45 -11.47
C ILE A 92 2.71 9.94 -11.35
N MET A 93 1.81 9.24 -10.64
CA MET A 93 1.95 7.81 -10.37
C MET A 93 1.88 6.98 -11.65
N ASN A 94 1.01 7.35 -12.59
CA ASN A 94 0.86 6.64 -13.87
C ASN A 94 2.14 6.77 -14.73
N LYS A 95 2.84 7.91 -14.70
CA LYS A 95 4.16 8.04 -15.36
C LYS A 95 5.20 7.07 -14.80
N GLY A 96 5.09 6.70 -13.52
CA GLY A 96 5.89 5.64 -12.89
C GLY A 96 5.35 4.22 -13.07
N PHE A 97 4.30 4.03 -13.88
CA PHE A 97 3.55 2.78 -14.03
C PHE A 97 3.01 2.24 -12.69
N PHE A 98 2.64 3.15 -11.78
CA PHE A 98 1.89 2.87 -10.57
C PHE A 98 0.42 3.24 -10.80
N ASN A 99 -0.48 2.32 -10.47
CA ASN A 99 -1.91 2.53 -10.61
C ASN A 99 -2.51 2.92 -9.26
N LEU A 100 -2.70 4.23 -9.05
CA LEU A 100 -3.32 4.73 -7.84
C LEU A 100 -4.85 4.72 -7.95
N ARG A 101 -5.53 4.05 -7.02
CA ARG A 101 -6.97 3.73 -7.05
C ARG A 101 -7.51 3.48 -5.64
N GLY A 102 -8.83 3.39 -5.49
CA GLY A 102 -9.48 3.09 -4.20
C GLY A 102 -9.46 4.31 -3.28
N PHE A 103 -9.88 5.46 -3.79
CA PHE A 103 -9.86 6.71 -3.05
C PHE A 103 -11.02 6.72 -2.06
N GLU A 104 -10.71 6.80 -0.78
CA GLU A 104 -11.70 6.91 0.29
C GLU A 104 -11.47 8.21 1.07
N SER A 105 -12.54 8.87 1.49
CA SER A 105 -12.50 10.20 2.10
C SER A 105 -13.64 10.37 3.11
N ASN A 106 -13.53 11.28 4.07
CA ASN A 106 -14.66 11.72 4.90
C ASN A 106 -15.53 12.78 4.19
N LEU A 107 -15.12 13.23 3.00
CA LEU A 107 -15.84 14.20 2.17
C LEU A 107 -16.24 13.57 0.84
N GLU A 108 -17.47 13.86 0.40
CA GLU A 108 -17.92 13.56 -0.95
C GLU A 108 -17.28 14.54 -1.94
N CYS A 109 -16.49 14.03 -2.87
CA CYS A 109 -15.95 14.83 -3.98
C CYS A 109 -15.76 13.95 -5.22
N LYS A 110 -15.52 14.59 -6.37
CA LYS A 110 -15.23 13.89 -7.61
C LYS A 110 -14.00 13.00 -7.42
N ASN A 111 -14.01 11.82 -8.04
CA ASN A 111 -12.93 10.82 -7.99
C ASN A 111 -12.74 10.08 -6.65
N VAL A 112 -13.60 10.28 -5.65
CA VAL A 112 -13.66 9.47 -4.43
C VAL A 112 -14.64 8.30 -4.64
N ASP A 113 -14.16 7.08 -4.36
CA ASP A 113 -14.89 5.84 -4.52
C ASP A 113 -15.84 5.58 -3.33
N LYS A 114 -15.48 6.06 -2.14
CA LYS A 114 -16.25 5.89 -0.91
C LYS A 114 -16.07 7.06 0.05
N HIS A 115 -17.19 7.63 0.50
CA HIS A 115 -17.19 8.83 1.35
C HIS A 115 -17.99 8.70 2.66
N SER A 116 -18.50 7.51 2.96
CA SER A 116 -19.33 7.25 4.15
C SER A 116 -19.16 5.81 4.65
N GLY A 117 -19.61 5.56 5.88
CA GLY A 117 -19.44 4.27 6.55
C GLY A 117 -18.03 4.05 7.12
N ASP A 118 -17.72 2.79 7.44
CA ASP A 118 -16.43 2.40 8.03
C ASP A 118 -15.44 1.95 6.95
N THR A 119 -14.19 2.37 7.05
CA THR A 119 -13.06 1.88 6.25
C THR A 119 -11.91 1.41 7.13
N SER A 120 -10.94 0.69 6.58
CA SER A 120 -9.73 0.26 7.28
C SER A 120 -8.52 1.03 6.76
N VAL A 121 -7.85 1.75 7.65
CA VAL A 121 -6.61 2.49 7.39
C VAL A 121 -5.52 1.85 8.24
N LEU A 122 -4.60 1.14 7.59
CA LEU A 122 -3.48 0.41 8.23
C LEU A 122 -3.92 -0.55 9.36
N GLY A 123 -5.11 -1.14 9.24
CA GLY A 123 -5.67 -2.06 10.24
C GLY A 123 -6.46 -1.37 11.37
N ILE A 124 -6.59 -0.04 11.32
CA ILE A 124 -7.45 0.74 12.22
C ILE A 124 -8.74 1.09 11.47
N ILE A 125 -9.89 0.90 12.10
CA ILE A 125 -11.16 1.26 11.47
C ILE A 125 -11.34 2.78 11.55
N TRP A 126 -11.64 3.45 10.44
CA TRP A 126 -12.00 4.85 10.37
C TRP A 126 -13.45 4.99 9.89
N ASN A 127 -14.29 5.64 10.69
CA ASN A 127 -15.64 6.00 10.29
C ASN A 127 -15.59 7.32 9.52
N LEU A 128 -15.85 7.25 8.23
CA LEU A 128 -15.78 8.39 7.30
C LEU A 128 -16.85 9.43 7.58
N HIS A 129 -18.04 9.00 8.04
CA HIS A 129 -19.16 9.92 8.26
C HIS A 129 -18.96 10.82 9.48
N ASN A 130 -18.49 10.25 10.59
CA ASN A 130 -18.24 10.97 11.83
C ASN A 130 -16.79 11.49 11.94
N ASP A 131 -15.94 11.11 10.99
CA ASP A 131 -14.49 11.35 11.01
C ASP A 131 -13.80 10.89 12.29
N VAL A 132 -14.03 9.62 12.68
CA VAL A 132 -13.49 9.04 13.92
C VAL A 132 -12.79 7.72 13.67
N GLN A 133 -11.55 7.59 14.15
CA GLN A 133 -10.84 6.31 14.18
C GLN A 133 -11.27 5.48 15.40
N LYS A 134 -11.69 4.24 15.15
CA LYS A 134 -12.02 3.25 16.17
C LYS A 134 -10.76 2.43 16.49
N CYS A 135 -10.29 2.53 17.73
CA CYS A 135 -9.26 1.66 18.27
C CYS A 135 -9.94 0.57 19.11
N PHE A 136 -9.78 -0.69 18.74
CA PHE A 136 -10.20 -1.81 19.60
C PHE A 136 -9.23 -1.91 20.78
N ARG A 137 -9.68 -1.50 21.97
CA ARG A 137 -8.97 -1.77 23.22
C ARG A 137 -9.64 -2.94 23.95
N ASP A 138 -9.34 -4.16 23.50
CA ASP A 138 -9.42 -5.33 24.38
C ASP A 138 -7.98 -5.71 24.75
N LEU A 139 -7.45 -5.00 25.75
CA LEU A 139 -6.16 -5.32 26.35
C LEU A 139 -6.40 -5.96 27.71
N GLU A 140 -6.54 -7.29 27.72
CA GLU A 140 -6.09 -8.06 28.87
C GLU A 140 -4.66 -8.59 28.58
N PRO A 141 -3.72 -8.49 29.54
CA PRO A 141 -2.37 -8.96 29.32
C PRO A 141 -2.34 -10.48 29.21
N LEU A 142 -1.83 -11.00 28.09
CA LEU A 142 -1.40 -12.40 28.02
C LEU A 142 -0.18 -12.57 28.93
N THR A 143 -0.40 -13.10 30.13
CA THR A 143 0.68 -13.70 30.93
C THR A 143 1.10 -14.99 30.25
N CYS A 144 2.13 -14.92 29.40
CA CYS A 144 2.68 -16.10 28.75
C CYS A 144 4.04 -16.43 29.38
N GLU A 145 4.11 -17.51 30.16
CA GLU A 145 5.36 -18.05 30.70
C GLU A 145 6.20 -18.76 29.63
N VAL A 146 5.65 -18.97 28.43
CA VAL A 146 6.34 -19.58 27.29
C VAL A 146 6.96 -18.50 26.41
N ARG A 147 8.20 -18.73 25.98
CA ARG A 147 8.93 -17.82 25.09
C ARG A 147 8.26 -17.75 23.72
N ILE A 148 7.54 -16.67 23.45
CA ILE A 148 6.93 -16.41 22.15
C ILE A 148 8.02 -15.94 21.18
N THR A 149 8.28 -16.72 20.13
CA THR A 149 9.15 -16.31 19.00
C THR A 149 8.35 -16.27 17.70
N LYS A 150 8.75 -15.40 16.77
CA LYS A 150 8.09 -15.17 15.46
C LYS A 150 8.22 -16.36 14.48
N THR A 151 8.88 -17.43 14.90
CA THR A 151 9.16 -18.64 14.12
C THR A 151 8.98 -19.83 15.05
N LEU A 152 8.25 -20.86 14.59
CA LEU A 152 8.17 -22.14 15.28
C LEU A 152 9.54 -22.83 15.15
N VAL A 153 10.23 -23.00 16.27
CA VAL A 153 11.37 -23.91 16.34
C VAL A 153 10.78 -25.29 16.60
N HIS A 154 10.87 -26.20 15.62
CA HIS A 154 10.64 -27.62 15.89
C HIS A 154 11.90 -28.15 16.55
N ASP A 155 11.83 -28.44 17.84
CA ASP A 155 12.77 -29.37 18.47
C ASP A 155 12.41 -30.78 17.99
N GLY A 156 13.43 -31.50 17.51
CA GLY A 156 13.32 -32.78 16.82
C GLY A 156 13.01 -33.99 17.71
#